data_AF-A0AAW1WDS8-F1
#
_entry.id   AF-A0AAW1WDS8-F1
#
_cell.length_a   1.000
_cell.length_b   1.000
_cell.length_c   1.000
_cell.angle_alpha   90.00
_cell.angle_beta   90.00
_cell.angle_gamma   90.00
#
_symmetry.space_group_name_H-M   'P 1'
#
loop_
_entity.id
_entity.type
_entity.pdbx_description
1 polymer ?
#
loop_
_entity_poly.entity_id
_entity_poly.type
_entity_poly.pdbx_seq_one_letter_code
_entity_poly.pdbx_strand_id
1 'polypeptide(L)'
;MSGGILLFAAYTTLLLILPPSFVGSQSSCALSCGNINIAAPFRLQGDLEGCGNKRYELSCEAKITVLYLYSGKYYVQAINYDNFTIRLMDAGVGDINYNFSNPLYTLAGPNFSYRDSYSYFDDYGDIGLLSVPIIFFSCVNTVNSPLFVETAPCINKTMHSNSYFIVPVPNTPGTVFPFRPATWADSCKITLMVLASVSITEKPTMSCDVLYDELVHGFELSWYNYGCGRCGKDEMCQRYQYKNNTETLSCLRVYTGPWYKRIQRKIERVLIINYVYYRDEFLLQLILSGMAYFGKMRIT
;
A
#
# COMPACT_ATOMS: atom_id res chain seq x y z
N MET A 1 -78.12 -45.43 38.03
CA MET A 1 -78.10 -43.96 38.10
C MET A 1 -76.68 -43.50 37.85
N SER A 2 -76.49 -42.63 36.83
CA SER A 2 -75.31 -41.79 36.54
C SER A 2 -73.97 -42.51 36.27
N GLY A 3 -73.26 -42.38 35.14
CA GLY A 3 -73.19 -41.32 34.12
C GLY A 3 -71.86 -40.55 34.21
N GLY A 4 -71.05 -40.58 33.15
CA GLY A 4 -69.81 -39.78 32.92
C GLY A 4 -68.55 -40.64 32.81
N ILE A 5 -67.98 -41.00 31.65
CA ILE A 5 -67.38 -40.25 30.52
C ILE A 5 -66.07 -39.49 30.86
N LEU A 6 -64.96 -40.09 30.39
CA LEU A 6 -63.69 -39.55 29.84
C LEU A 6 -62.99 -38.35 30.51
N LEU A 7 -61.68 -38.46 30.73
CA LEU A 7 -60.69 -37.89 29.78
C LEU A 7 -59.24 -38.26 30.16
N PHE A 8 -58.51 -38.70 29.13
CA PHE A 8 -57.09 -38.97 29.12
C PHE A 8 -56.28 -37.68 29.27
N ALA A 9 -55.21 -37.71 30.07
CA ALA A 9 -54.12 -36.74 29.97
C ALA A 9 -52.80 -37.41 30.34
N ALA A 10 -52.32 -38.30 29.45
CA ALA A 10 -50.93 -38.69 29.42
C ALA A 10 -50.13 -37.52 28.83
N TYR A 11 -49.56 -36.68 29.69
CA TYR A 11 -48.70 -35.58 29.26
C TYR A 11 -47.29 -36.14 28.99
N THR A 12 -47.11 -36.79 27.84
CA THR A 12 -45.79 -37.12 27.32
C THR A 12 -45.12 -35.83 26.85
N THR A 13 -44.17 -35.30 27.61
CA THR A 13 -43.26 -34.26 27.16
C THR A 13 -42.35 -34.84 26.09
N LEU A 14 -42.78 -34.77 24.83
CA LEU A 14 -41.96 -35.00 23.66
C LEU A 14 -40.98 -33.83 23.54
N LEU A 15 -39.80 -33.97 24.15
CA LEU A 15 -38.64 -33.15 23.82
C LEU A 15 -38.33 -33.35 22.34
N LEU A 16 -38.76 -32.39 21.51
CA LEU A 16 -38.28 -32.18 20.17
C LEU A 16 -36.78 -31.92 20.26
N ILE A 17 -35.99 -32.99 20.20
CA ILE A 17 -34.59 -32.93 19.78
C ILE A 17 -34.67 -32.54 18.30
N LEU A 18 -34.78 -31.23 18.05
CA LEU A 18 -34.31 -30.67 16.79
C LEU A 18 -32.84 -31.09 16.74
N PRO A 19 -32.42 -31.93 15.77
CA PRO A 19 -30.99 -32.05 15.53
C PRO A 19 -30.49 -30.62 15.39
N PRO A 20 -29.38 -30.22 16.04
CA PRO A 20 -28.74 -28.98 15.62
C PRO A 20 -28.60 -29.16 14.12
N SER A 21 -29.25 -28.28 13.37
CA SER A 21 -28.89 -28.04 12.00
C SER A 21 -27.42 -27.67 12.11
N PHE A 22 -26.56 -28.68 12.02
CA PHE A 22 -25.26 -28.59 11.42
C PHE A 22 -25.59 -28.04 10.04
N VAL A 23 -25.71 -26.72 9.97
CA VAL A 23 -25.43 -25.96 8.78
C VAL A 23 -24.04 -26.44 8.43
N GLY A 24 -23.99 -27.40 7.51
CA GLY A 24 -22.73 -27.94 7.03
C GLY A 24 -21.90 -26.73 6.64
N SER A 25 -20.74 -26.57 7.26
CA SER A 25 -19.77 -25.60 6.78
C SER A 25 -19.26 -26.12 5.43
N GLN A 26 -20.04 -25.92 4.37
CA GLN A 26 -19.44 -25.64 3.08
C GLN A 26 -18.85 -24.23 3.21
N SER A 27 -17.72 -24.12 3.91
CA SER A 27 -17.02 -22.86 4.08
C SER A 27 -16.23 -22.58 2.80
N SER A 28 -16.95 -22.10 1.79
CA SER A 28 -16.39 -21.56 0.56
C SER A 28 -15.57 -20.31 0.87
N CYS A 29 -14.56 -20.01 0.03
CA CYS A 29 -13.82 -18.75 0.12
C CYS A 29 -14.76 -17.56 0.03
N ALA A 30 -14.56 -16.54 0.87
CA ALA A 30 -15.31 -15.31 0.75
C ALA A 30 -14.94 -14.60 -0.56
N LEU A 31 -15.96 -14.19 -1.32
CA LEU A 31 -15.80 -13.53 -2.62
C LEU A 31 -15.93 -12.01 -2.54
N SER A 32 -16.33 -11.46 -1.39
CA SER A 32 -16.45 -10.01 -1.18
C SER A 32 -16.51 -9.63 0.29
N CYS A 33 -16.22 -8.36 0.59
CA CYS A 33 -16.54 -7.71 1.85
C CYS A 33 -16.97 -6.26 1.59
N GLY A 34 -18.21 -5.93 1.95
CA GLY A 34 -18.81 -4.66 1.56
C GLY A 34 -18.89 -4.52 0.04
N ASN A 35 -18.32 -3.44 -0.47
CA ASN A 35 -18.28 -3.15 -1.92
C ASN A 35 -16.99 -3.66 -2.60
N ILE A 36 -16.12 -4.36 -1.88
CA ILE A 36 -14.85 -4.86 -2.43
C ILE A 36 -15.01 -6.33 -2.79
N ASN A 37 -14.73 -6.66 -4.05
CA ASN A 37 -14.67 -8.04 -4.52
C ASN A 37 -13.30 -8.64 -4.20
N ILE A 38 -13.31 -9.83 -3.62
CA ILE A 38 -12.14 -10.57 -3.15
C ILE A 38 -11.93 -11.79 -4.06
N ALA A 39 -10.75 -11.83 -4.67
CA ALA A 39 -10.26 -12.95 -5.46
C ALA A 39 -8.75 -13.11 -5.20
N ALA A 40 -8.19 -14.24 -5.61
CA ALA A 40 -6.77 -14.48 -5.48
C ALA A 40 -5.95 -13.34 -6.13
N PRO A 41 -4.89 -12.81 -5.47
CA PRO A 41 -4.23 -13.33 -4.26
C PRO A 41 -4.94 -13.09 -2.93
N PHE A 42 -5.86 -12.15 -2.88
CA PHE A 42 -6.46 -11.72 -1.63
C PHE A 42 -7.32 -12.82 -1.03
N ARG A 43 -7.38 -12.81 0.30
CA ARG A 43 -8.23 -13.67 1.13
C ARG A 43 -8.72 -12.87 2.32
N LEU A 44 -9.86 -13.25 2.88
CA LEU A 44 -10.31 -12.70 4.15
C LEU A 44 -9.73 -13.50 5.32
N GLN A 45 -9.47 -12.81 6.43
CA GLN A 45 -9.12 -13.45 7.69
C GLN A 45 -10.22 -14.44 8.07
N GLY A 46 -9.82 -15.68 8.39
CA GLY A 46 -10.74 -16.78 8.69
C GLY A 46 -11.15 -17.63 7.48
N ASP A 47 -10.77 -17.25 6.26
CA ASP A 47 -10.95 -18.12 5.09
C ASP A 47 -10.19 -19.45 5.28
N LEU A 48 -10.72 -20.54 4.71
CA LEU A 48 -10.04 -21.84 4.71
C LEU A 48 -8.66 -21.80 4.02
N GLU A 49 -7.89 -22.87 4.22
CA GLU A 49 -6.71 -23.13 3.41
C GLU A 49 -7.10 -23.34 1.94
N GLY A 50 -6.30 -22.77 1.02
CA GLY A 50 -6.58 -22.76 -0.42
C GLY A 50 -7.27 -21.48 -0.93
N CYS A 51 -7.87 -20.68 -0.04
CA CYS A 51 -8.41 -19.37 -0.38
C CYS A 51 -7.27 -18.33 -0.38
N GLY A 52 -6.81 -17.94 -1.57
CA GLY A 52 -5.79 -16.90 -1.74
C GLY A 52 -4.46 -17.19 -1.03
N ASN A 53 -3.72 -16.13 -0.71
CA ASN A 53 -2.39 -16.19 -0.10
C ASN A 53 -2.36 -15.41 1.22
N LYS A 54 -1.84 -16.03 2.29
CA LYS A 54 -1.72 -15.42 3.64
C LYS A 54 -0.95 -14.09 3.67
N ARG A 55 -0.10 -13.84 2.68
CA ARG A 55 0.65 -12.58 2.53
C ARG A 55 -0.20 -11.39 2.02
N TYR A 56 -1.41 -11.67 1.57
CA TYR A 56 -2.39 -10.72 1.02
C TYR A 56 -3.73 -10.85 1.78
N GLU A 57 -3.65 -11.16 3.07
CA GLU A 57 -4.82 -11.31 3.92
C GLU A 57 -5.42 -9.93 4.26
N LEU A 58 -6.74 -9.84 4.14
CA LEU A 58 -7.55 -8.67 4.45
C LEU A 58 -8.50 -9.00 5.60
N SER A 59 -8.86 -8.00 6.39
CA SER A 59 -9.90 -8.11 7.42
C SER A 59 -11.22 -7.54 6.90
N CYS A 60 -12.34 -8.07 7.39
CA CYS A 60 -13.67 -7.55 7.10
C CYS A 60 -14.33 -7.07 8.39
N GLU A 61 -14.30 -5.77 8.65
CA GLU A 61 -14.78 -5.18 9.89
C GLU A 61 -16.06 -4.40 9.63
N ALA A 62 -17.19 -4.85 10.17
CA ALA A 62 -18.49 -4.20 9.96
C ALA A 62 -18.80 -3.91 8.47
N LYS A 63 -18.49 -4.87 7.58
CA LYS A 63 -18.61 -4.77 6.11
C LYS A 63 -17.62 -3.79 5.44
N ILE A 64 -16.60 -3.33 6.15
CA ILE A 64 -15.51 -2.54 5.59
C ILE A 64 -14.30 -3.46 5.40
N THR A 65 -13.74 -3.46 4.19
CA THR A 65 -12.51 -4.21 3.91
C THR A 65 -11.32 -3.41 4.42
N VAL A 66 -10.49 -4.05 5.23
CA VAL A 66 -9.36 -3.43 5.93
C VAL A 66 -8.08 -4.16 5.57
N LEU A 67 -7.04 -3.40 5.24
CA LEU A 67 -5.67 -3.88 5.17
C LEU A 67 -4.91 -3.40 6.41
N TYR A 68 -4.34 -4.34 7.15
CA TYR A 68 -3.32 -4.06 8.16
C TYR A 68 -1.94 -4.19 7.51
N LEU A 69 -1.21 -3.07 7.49
CA LEU A 69 0.11 -3.01 6.86
C LEU A 69 1.09 -2.32 7.80
N TYR A 70 2.16 -3.04 8.17
CA TYR A 70 3.08 -2.64 9.25
C TYR A 70 2.31 -2.33 10.54
N SER A 71 2.43 -1.12 11.07
CA SER A 71 1.67 -0.63 12.23
C SER A 71 0.37 0.09 11.84
N GLY A 72 0.06 0.19 10.55
CA GLY A 72 -1.03 0.97 10.01
C GLY A 72 -2.30 0.18 9.74
N LYS A 73 -3.44 0.88 9.83
CA LYS A 73 -4.76 0.39 9.45
C LYS A 73 -5.28 1.23 8.29
N TYR A 74 -5.64 0.55 7.20
CA TYR A 74 -6.07 1.20 5.97
C TYR A 74 -7.39 0.62 5.48
N TYR A 75 -8.31 1.48 5.07
CA TYR A 75 -9.54 1.08 4.40
C TYR A 75 -9.25 0.85 2.91
N VAL A 76 -9.66 -0.32 2.42
CA VAL A 76 -9.50 -0.67 1.01
C VAL A 76 -10.60 0.01 0.21
N GLN A 77 -10.19 0.94 -0.67
CA GLN A 77 -11.10 1.69 -1.54
C GLN A 77 -11.35 0.98 -2.86
N ALA A 78 -10.33 0.30 -3.40
CA ALA A 78 -10.44 -0.48 -4.62
C ALA A 78 -9.31 -1.50 -4.71
N ILE A 79 -9.58 -2.62 -5.39
CA ILE A 79 -8.56 -3.58 -5.82
C ILE A 79 -8.68 -3.68 -7.33
N ASN A 80 -7.57 -3.44 -8.03
CA ASN A 80 -7.50 -3.60 -9.47
C ASN A 80 -6.66 -4.84 -9.80
N TYR A 81 -7.33 -5.85 -10.36
CA TYR A 81 -6.74 -7.14 -10.73
C TYR A 81 -6.04 -7.12 -12.08
N ASP A 82 -6.36 -6.15 -12.94
CA ASP A 82 -5.72 -6.01 -14.24
C ASP A 82 -4.34 -5.39 -14.06
N ASN A 83 -4.25 -4.28 -13.32
CA ASN A 83 -2.99 -3.55 -13.16
C ASN A 83 -2.24 -3.83 -11.85
N PHE A 84 -2.66 -4.85 -11.09
CA PHE A 84 -2.02 -5.29 -9.86
C PHE A 84 -1.88 -4.19 -8.79
N THR A 85 -2.84 -3.26 -8.68
CA THR A 85 -2.85 -2.24 -7.63
C THR A 85 -3.94 -2.44 -6.59
N ILE A 86 -3.70 -1.91 -5.40
CA ILE A 86 -4.68 -1.76 -4.33
C ILE A 86 -4.68 -0.31 -3.89
N ARG A 87 -5.86 0.32 -3.87
CA ARG A 87 -6.03 1.70 -3.40
C ARG A 87 -6.51 1.71 -1.96
N LEU A 88 -5.81 2.47 -1.13
CA LEU A 88 -5.92 2.47 0.32
C LEU A 88 -6.15 3.89 0.83
N MET A 89 -6.99 4.02 1.86
CA MET A 89 -7.20 5.26 2.60
C MET A 89 -6.81 5.02 4.07
N ASP A 90 -6.06 5.94 4.66
CA ASP A 90 -5.72 5.86 6.09
C ASP A 90 -7.00 5.86 6.94
N ALA A 91 -7.11 4.95 7.91
CA ALA A 91 -8.34 4.82 8.69
C ALA A 91 -8.65 6.03 9.60
N GLY A 92 -7.67 6.91 9.82
CA GLY A 92 -7.86 8.21 10.47
C GLY A 92 -8.49 9.27 9.57
N VAL A 93 -8.38 9.11 8.25
CA VAL A 93 -8.98 10.00 7.27
C VAL A 93 -10.40 9.50 7.02
N GLY A 94 -11.38 10.10 7.68
CA GLY A 94 -12.77 9.71 7.58
C GLY A 94 -13.69 10.93 7.64
N ASP A 95 -14.72 10.93 6.81
CA ASP A 95 -15.74 11.97 6.77
C ASP A 95 -16.75 11.77 7.90
N ILE A 96 -16.38 12.22 9.09
CA ILE A 96 -17.35 12.48 10.15
C ILE A 96 -17.81 13.93 9.98
N ASN A 97 -18.86 14.12 9.17
CA ASN A 97 -19.63 15.36 9.05
C ASN A 97 -18.78 16.60 8.70
N TYR A 98 -18.02 16.59 7.60
CA TYR A 98 -17.19 17.73 7.17
C TYR A 98 -16.14 18.17 8.19
N ASN A 99 -15.87 17.31 9.17
CA ASN A 99 -14.86 17.54 10.17
C ASN A 99 -13.64 16.75 9.70
N PHE A 100 -12.80 17.45 8.94
CA PHE A 100 -11.49 17.00 8.53
C PHE A 100 -10.81 16.22 9.67
N SER A 101 -10.60 14.92 9.43
CA SER A 101 -9.96 14.02 10.38
C SER A 101 -8.53 13.71 9.95
N ASN A 102 -7.63 13.65 10.92
CA ASN A 102 -6.21 13.60 10.64
C ASN A 102 -5.78 12.16 10.33
N PRO A 103 -4.92 11.95 9.32
CA PRO A 103 -4.29 10.65 9.12
C PRO A 103 -3.52 10.23 10.39
N LEU A 104 -3.57 8.94 10.70
CA LEU A 104 -3.04 8.41 11.95
C LEU A 104 -1.71 7.67 11.78
N TYR A 105 -1.48 7.08 10.61
CA TYR A 105 -0.41 6.10 10.45
C TYR A 105 0.70 6.62 9.55
N THR A 106 1.88 6.78 10.12
CA THR A 106 3.08 7.08 9.35
C THR A 106 3.36 5.97 8.35
N LEU A 107 3.40 6.30 7.06
CA LEU A 107 3.80 5.40 5.99
C LEU A 107 4.58 6.18 4.94
N ALA A 108 5.80 5.74 4.68
CA ALA A 108 6.68 6.32 3.67
C ALA A 108 7.53 5.23 3.01
N GLY A 109 8.23 5.59 1.94
CA GLY A 109 9.11 4.68 1.19
C GLY A 109 10.05 3.82 2.06
N PRO A 110 10.71 4.35 3.11
CA PRO A 110 11.59 3.56 3.99
C PRO A 110 10.92 2.43 4.76
N ASN A 111 9.59 2.43 4.90
CA ASN A 111 8.87 1.31 5.50
C ASN A 111 8.89 0.07 4.61
N PHE A 112 9.06 0.23 3.30
CA PHE A 112 8.99 -0.85 2.32
C PHE A 112 10.36 -1.46 2.07
N SER A 113 10.39 -2.78 2.10
CA SER A 113 11.50 -3.61 1.72
C SER A 113 11.23 -4.32 0.39
N TYR A 114 12.30 -4.65 -0.34
CA TYR A 114 12.23 -5.33 -1.63
C TYR A 114 11.41 -6.65 -1.62
N ARG A 115 11.31 -7.32 -0.47
CA ARG A 115 10.63 -8.62 -0.33
C ARG A 115 9.18 -8.51 0.14
N ASP A 116 8.68 -7.29 0.34
CA ASP A 116 7.35 -7.08 0.84
C ASP A 116 6.29 -7.39 -0.21
N SER A 117 5.11 -7.77 0.28
CA SER A 117 3.96 -8.10 -0.54
C SER A 117 3.52 -6.93 -1.43
N TYR A 118 3.76 -5.71 -0.95
CA TYR A 118 3.32 -4.47 -1.53
C TYR A 118 4.50 -3.54 -1.83
N SER A 119 4.37 -2.71 -2.87
CA SER A 119 5.35 -1.69 -3.26
C SER A 119 4.64 -0.37 -3.55
N TYR A 120 5.27 0.76 -3.23
CA TYR A 120 4.73 2.10 -3.54
C TYR A 120 5.15 2.61 -4.94
N PHE A 121 5.97 1.84 -5.65
CA PHE A 121 6.33 2.07 -7.05
C PHE A 121 5.87 0.91 -7.92
N ASP A 122 5.61 1.19 -9.20
CA ASP A 122 5.35 0.17 -10.21
C ASP A 122 6.68 -0.37 -10.74
N ASP A 123 6.84 -1.69 -10.75
CA ASP A 123 8.09 -2.38 -11.19
C ASP A 123 8.10 -2.59 -12.72
N TYR A 124 7.44 -1.71 -13.48
CA TYR A 124 7.46 -1.71 -14.93
C TYR A 124 8.79 -1.15 -15.49
N GLY A 125 9.06 -1.43 -16.76
CA GLY A 125 10.31 -1.11 -17.46
C GLY A 125 10.74 0.37 -17.43
N ASP A 126 9.85 1.27 -17.01
CA ASP A 126 10.15 2.61 -16.49
C ASP A 126 9.62 2.68 -15.05
N ILE A 127 10.49 3.03 -14.10
CA ILE A 127 10.16 3.10 -12.66
C ILE A 127 9.19 4.26 -12.43
N GLY A 128 7.88 3.97 -12.41
CA GLY A 128 6.82 4.92 -12.11
C GLY A 128 6.44 4.87 -10.63
N LEU A 129 6.42 6.03 -9.95
CA LEU A 129 5.87 6.12 -8.60
C LEU A 129 4.34 6.01 -8.68
N LEU A 130 3.75 5.05 -7.96
CA LEU A 130 2.29 4.98 -7.78
C LEU A 130 1.84 5.96 -6.70
N SER A 131 2.65 6.05 -5.65
CA SER A 131 2.40 6.90 -4.50
C SER A 131 3.61 7.76 -4.17
N VAL A 132 3.34 8.98 -3.71
CA VAL A 132 4.33 9.95 -3.25
C VAL A 132 4.08 10.30 -1.78
N PRO A 133 5.13 10.66 -1.02
CA PRO A 133 4.95 11.05 0.36
C PRO A 133 4.37 12.47 0.48
N ILE A 134 3.50 12.67 1.46
CA ILE A 134 3.17 13.98 2.03
C ILE A 134 3.85 14.03 3.39
N ILE A 135 4.62 15.09 3.65
CA ILE A 135 5.37 15.24 4.90
C ILE A 135 4.77 16.41 5.68
N PHE A 136 4.30 16.13 6.89
CA PHE A 136 3.75 17.10 7.81
C PHE A 136 4.81 17.61 8.77
N PHE A 137 4.71 18.90 9.10
CA PHE A 137 5.62 19.60 9.98
C PHE A 137 4.86 20.37 11.05
N SER A 138 5.47 20.44 12.22
CA SER A 138 5.17 21.44 13.24
C SER A 138 6.42 22.30 13.45
N CYS A 139 6.28 23.60 13.24
CA CYS A 139 7.36 24.56 13.34
C CYS A 139 7.16 25.48 14.55
N VAL A 140 8.26 25.91 15.16
CA VAL A 140 8.19 26.87 16.27
C VAL A 140 7.76 28.24 15.77
N ASN A 141 8.30 28.66 14.62
CA ASN A 141 8.04 29.94 13.98
C ASN A 141 7.29 29.74 12.67
N THR A 142 6.70 30.83 12.17
CA THR A 142 6.13 30.88 10.83
C THR A 142 7.21 30.64 9.78
N VAL A 143 6.89 29.84 8.77
CA VAL A 143 7.80 29.54 7.67
C VAL A 143 7.44 30.41 6.47
N ASN A 144 8.40 31.21 6.00
CA ASN A 144 8.25 32.00 4.78
C ASN A 144 8.90 31.28 3.59
N SER A 145 8.25 30.23 3.08
CA SER A 145 8.72 29.46 1.94
C SER A 145 7.54 28.97 1.09
N PRO A 146 7.60 29.09 -0.25
CA PRO A 146 6.54 28.63 -1.14
C PRO A 146 6.36 27.11 -1.15
N LEU A 147 7.30 26.35 -0.57
CA LEU A 147 7.23 24.89 -0.47
C LEU A 147 6.31 24.42 0.67
N PHE A 148 6.09 25.25 1.69
CA PHE A 148 5.34 24.91 2.88
C PHE A 148 3.91 25.44 2.76
N VAL A 149 2.95 24.54 2.77
CA VAL A 149 1.52 24.88 2.71
C VAL A 149 0.93 24.70 4.09
N GLU A 150 0.15 25.67 4.55
CA GLU A 150 -0.48 25.60 5.87
C GLU A 150 -1.55 24.50 5.90
N THR A 151 -1.57 23.72 6.98
CA THR A 151 -2.52 22.61 7.17
C THR A 151 -3.86 23.05 7.74
N ALA A 152 -3.97 24.31 8.16
CA ALA A 152 -5.19 24.92 8.63
C ALA A 152 -6.06 25.40 7.46
N PRO A 153 -7.40 25.31 7.54
CA PRO A 153 -8.17 24.90 8.72
C PRO A 153 -8.44 23.38 8.83
N CYS A 154 -7.96 22.57 7.88
CA CYS A 154 -8.44 21.21 7.69
C CYS A 154 -7.87 20.26 8.74
N ILE A 155 -6.56 20.08 8.78
CA ILE A 155 -5.93 19.12 9.69
C ILE A 155 -5.68 19.76 11.07
N ASN A 156 -5.49 21.08 11.09
CA ASN A 156 -5.43 21.85 12.32
C ASN A 156 -6.45 22.99 12.29
N LYS A 157 -7.45 22.91 13.16
CA LYS A 157 -8.57 23.87 13.20
C LYS A 157 -8.19 25.20 13.83
N THR A 158 -7.05 25.27 14.50
CA THR A 158 -6.54 26.55 15.02
C THR A 158 -5.84 27.29 13.90
N MET A 159 -6.33 28.48 13.56
CA MET A 159 -5.62 29.39 12.66
C MET A 159 -4.22 29.70 13.21
N HIS A 160 -3.21 29.74 12.34
CA HIS A 160 -1.81 30.03 12.67
C HIS A 160 -1.10 28.99 13.54
N SER A 161 -1.42 27.71 13.37
CA SER A 161 -0.83 26.62 14.18
C SER A 161 0.63 26.28 13.86
N ASN A 162 1.32 27.11 13.05
CA ASN A 162 2.65 26.84 12.48
C ASN A 162 2.80 25.38 12.01
N SER A 163 1.71 24.81 11.47
CA SER A 163 1.60 23.43 11.04
C SER A 163 1.49 23.40 9.54
N TYR A 164 2.42 22.72 8.89
CA TYR A 164 2.60 22.79 7.45
C TYR A 164 2.71 21.40 6.86
N PHE A 165 2.51 21.30 5.55
CA PHE A 165 2.85 20.11 4.80
C PHE A 165 3.60 20.48 3.52
N ILE A 166 4.34 19.50 3.01
CA ILE A 166 4.99 19.57 1.70
C ILE A 166 4.68 18.30 0.92
N VAL A 167 4.65 18.44 -0.40
CA VAL A 167 4.64 17.32 -1.33
C VAL A 167 5.95 17.39 -2.11
N PRO A 168 6.88 16.44 -1.94
CA PRO A 168 8.12 16.43 -2.70
C PRO A 168 7.80 16.08 -4.17
N VAL A 169 7.65 17.11 -5.01
CA VAL A 169 7.43 16.93 -6.46
C VAL A 169 8.79 16.74 -7.15
N PRO A 170 9.03 15.64 -7.88
CA PRO A 170 10.22 15.51 -8.70
C PRO A 170 10.29 16.65 -9.73
N ASN A 171 11.39 17.41 -9.77
CA ASN A 171 11.58 18.43 -10.81
C ASN A 171 11.83 17.82 -12.19
N THR A 172 12.22 16.55 -12.25
CA THR A 172 12.34 15.76 -13.47
C THR A 172 11.91 14.31 -13.24
N PRO A 173 11.33 13.64 -14.24
CA PRO A 173 11.07 12.20 -14.17
C PRO A 173 12.35 11.44 -13.84
N GLY A 174 12.32 10.61 -12.79
CA GLY A 174 13.48 9.83 -12.35
C GLY A 174 14.46 10.53 -11.42
N THR A 175 14.24 11.80 -11.03
CA THR A 175 15.00 12.41 -9.93
C THR A 175 14.22 12.40 -8.62
N VAL A 176 14.85 11.91 -7.57
CA VAL A 176 14.33 12.07 -6.20
C VAL A 176 14.71 13.48 -5.75
N PHE A 177 13.74 14.25 -5.25
CA PHE A 177 14.04 15.55 -4.67
C PHE A 177 15.12 15.36 -3.59
N PRO A 178 16.21 16.14 -3.59
CA PRO A 178 17.14 16.13 -2.47
C PRO A 178 16.44 16.80 -1.28
N PHE A 179 15.57 16.04 -0.60
CA PHE A 179 14.97 16.43 0.65
C PHE A 179 16.11 16.52 1.67
N ARG A 180 16.54 17.73 2.00
CA ARG A 180 17.50 17.99 3.06
C ARG A 180 16.72 18.48 4.28
N PRO A 181 16.16 17.58 5.11
CA PRO A 181 15.49 17.99 6.33
C PRO A 181 16.42 18.84 7.20
N ALA A 182 17.73 18.59 7.16
CA ALA A 182 18.76 19.33 7.90
C ALA A 182 18.73 20.86 7.71
N THR A 183 18.29 21.40 6.56
CA THR A 183 18.25 22.86 6.36
C THR A 183 17.04 23.54 7.00
N TRP A 184 16.00 22.79 7.38
CA TRP A 184 14.80 23.30 8.06
C TRP A 184 14.60 22.70 9.47
N ALA A 185 15.39 21.67 9.80
CA ALA A 185 15.33 20.91 11.04
C ALA A 185 15.55 21.78 12.30
N ASP A 186 16.21 22.93 12.16
CA ASP A 186 16.48 23.82 13.30
C ASP A 186 15.20 24.49 13.84
N SER A 187 14.13 24.58 13.04
CA SER A 187 12.86 25.22 13.44
C SER A 187 11.61 24.36 13.28
N CYS A 188 11.68 23.29 12.49
CA CYS A 188 10.55 22.45 12.14
C CYS A 188 10.80 20.98 12.45
N LYS A 189 9.81 20.32 13.05
CA LYS A 189 9.81 18.87 13.32
C LYS A 189 8.83 18.18 12.39
N ILE A 190 9.25 17.05 11.82
CA ILE A 190 8.34 16.18 11.07
C ILE A 190 7.39 15.52 12.08
N THR A 191 6.09 15.70 11.89
CA THR A 191 5.06 15.14 12.76
C THR A 191 4.45 13.86 12.20
N LEU A 192 4.36 13.76 10.87
CA LEU A 192 3.74 12.62 10.19
C LEU A 192 4.26 12.55 8.75
N MET A 193 4.33 11.34 8.20
CA MET A 193 4.48 11.12 6.76
C MET A 193 3.39 10.16 6.30
N VAL A 194 2.67 10.50 5.24
CA VAL A 194 1.64 9.63 4.65
C VAL A 194 1.89 9.49 3.16
N LEU A 195 1.25 8.52 2.54
CA LEU A 195 1.26 8.39 1.09
C LEU A 195 0.00 9.01 0.49
N ALA A 196 0.14 9.59 -0.70
CA ALA A 196 -0.95 9.98 -1.57
C ALA A 196 -0.66 9.49 -3.00
N SER A 197 -1.71 9.43 -3.82
CA SER A 197 -1.59 9.20 -5.25
C SER A 197 -0.60 10.17 -5.90
N VAL A 198 0.19 9.70 -6.87
CA VAL A 198 1.13 10.55 -7.64
C VAL A 198 0.45 11.73 -8.33
N SER A 199 -0.86 11.64 -8.61
CA SER A 199 -1.68 12.72 -9.20
C SER A 199 -1.65 14.02 -8.40
N ILE A 200 -1.35 13.97 -7.11
CA ILE A 200 -1.18 15.15 -6.26
C ILE A 200 -0.07 16.10 -6.80
N THR A 201 0.92 15.55 -7.51
CA THR A 201 2.04 16.31 -8.07
C THR A 201 1.66 17.13 -9.31
N GLU A 202 0.55 16.77 -9.95
CA GLU A 202 0.01 17.47 -11.14
C GLU A 202 -0.92 18.64 -10.75
N LYS A 203 -1.21 18.81 -9.46
CA LYS A 203 -2.10 19.87 -8.99
C LYS A 203 -1.40 21.24 -9.12
N PRO A 204 -2.02 22.22 -9.80
CA PRO A 204 -1.37 23.50 -10.09
C PRO A 204 -1.16 24.36 -8.84
N THR A 205 -1.99 24.18 -7.82
CA THR A 205 -1.88 24.89 -6.55
C THR A 205 -2.30 23.96 -5.44
N MET A 206 -1.40 23.81 -4.46
CA MET A 206 -1.64 22.98 -3.29
C MET A 206 -2.33 23.80 -2.21
N SER A 207 -3.47 23.33 -1.75
CA SER A 207 -4.24 23.94 -0.67
C SER A 207 -4.63 22.89 0.36
N CYS A 208 -5.17 23.35 1.48
CA CYS A 208 -5.66 22.50 2.54
C CYS A 208 -6.81 21.57 2.08
N ASP A 209 -7.75 22.09 1.29
CA ASP A 209 -8.87 21.31 0.75
C ASP A 209 -8.38 20.26 -0.27
N VAL A 210 -7.48 20.68 -1.18
CA VAL A 210 -6.86 19.77 -2.17
C VAL A 210 -6.11 18.64 -1.46
N LEU A 211 -5.36 18.96 -0.40
CA LEU A 211 -4.70 17.95 0.41
C LEU A 211 -5.70 16.94 0.98
N TYR A 212 -6.80 17.42 1.57
CA TYR A 212 -7.77 16.53 2.17
C TYR A 212 -8.48 15.64 1.15
N ASP A 213 -8.85 16.20 0.00
CA ASP A 213 -9.44 15.44 -1.11
C ASP A 213 -8.50 14.31 -1.56
N GLU A 214 -7.19 14.56 -1.64
CA GLU A 214 -6.20 13.54 -1.99
C GLU A 214 -6.01 12.50 -0.87
N LEU A 215 -6.08 12.90 0.42
CA LEU A 215 -6.04 11.95 1.54
C LEU A 215 -7.26 11.03 1.56
N VAL A 216 -8.45 11.56 1.27
CA VAL A 216 -9.70 10.79 1.15
C VAL A 216 -9.68 9.90 -0.10
N HIS A 217 -9.14 10.41 -1.21
CA HIS A 217 -8.93 9.60 -2.42
C HIS A 217 -8.01 8.41 -2.15
N GLY A 218 -6.98 8.64 -1.32
CA GLY A 218 -6.03 7.65 -0.86
C GLY A 218 -4.81 7.51 -1.77
N PHE A 219 -4.13 6.38 -1.61
CA PHE A 219 -2.87 6.07 -2.29
C PHE A 219 -2.87 4.65 -2.82
N GLU A 220 -2.04 4.37 -3.82
CA GLU A 220 -1.95 3.07 -4.47
C GLU A 220 -0.67 2.32 -4.13
N LEU A 221 -0.82 1.04 -3.82
CA LEU A 221 0.30 0.11 -3.72
C LEU A 221 0.18 -0.98 -4.80
N SER A 222 1.31 -1.35 -5.38
CA SER A 222 1.42 -2.50 -6.26
C SER A 222 1.50 -3.79 -5.45
N TRP A 223 0.75 -4.81 -5.85
CA TRP A 223 0.88 -6.19 -5.38
C TRP A 223 1.40 -7.13 -6.49
N TYR A 224 2.01 -6.56 -7.53
CA TYR A 224 2.64 -7.24 -8.66
C TYR A 224 3.60 -8.36 -8.25
N ASN A 225 4.26 -8.23 -7.09
CA ASN A 225 5.15 -9.24 -6.52
C ASN A 225 4.47 -10.62 -6.37
N TYR A 226 3.16 -10.68 -6.13
CA TYR A 226 2.44 -11.96 -6.13
C TYR A 226 2.47 -12.65 -7.48
N GLY A 227 2.14 -11.88 -8.54
CA GLY A 227 2.14 -12.34 -9.91
C GLY A 227 3.50 -12.90 -10.31
N CYS A 228 4.56 -12.17 -9.97
CA CYS A 228 5.94 -12.59 -10.23
C CYS A 228 6.45 -13.71 -9.34
N GLY A 229 5.90 -13.85 -8.13
CA GLY A 229 6.21 -14.96 -7.24
C GLY A 229 5.81 -16.33 -7.82
N ARG A 230 4.99 -16.36 -8.88
CA ARG A 230 4.66 -17.58 -9.62
C ARG A 230 5.70 -17.99 -10.66
N CYS A 231 6.65 -17.12 -11.01
CA CYS A 231 7.72 -17.44 -11.93
C CYS A 231 8.75 -18.38 -11.29
N GLY A 232 9.32 -19.28 -12.10
CA GLY A 232 10.38 -20.19 -11.66
C GLY A 232 11.65 -19.46 -11.23
N LYS A 233 12.52 -20.14 -10.47
CA LYS A 233 13.79 -19.57 -9.98
C LYS A 233 14.71 -19.03 -11.10
N ASP A 234 14.56 -19.56 -12.31
CA ASP A 234 15.33 -19.19 -13.51
C ASP A 234 14.56 -18.33 -14.51
N GLU A 235 13.42 -17.80 -14.09
CA GLU A 235 12.54 -16.97 -14.91
C GLU A 235 12.59 -15.52 -14.42
N MET A 236 12.61 -14.59 -15.35
CA MET A 236 12.32 -13.19 -15.07
C MET A 236 10.83 -12.96 -15.26
N CYS A 237 10.22 -12.30 -14.29
CA CYS A 237 8.87 -11.82 -14.42
C CYS A 237 8.87 -10.52 -15.22
N GLN A 238 8.11 -10.49 -16.31
CA GLN A 238 7.91 -9.28 -17.10
C GLN A 238 6.42 -9.06 -17.32
N ARG A 239 5.99 -7.82 -17.07
CA ARG A 239 4.65 -7.31 -17.35
C ARG A 239 4.60 -6.83 -18.79
N TYR A 240 3.62 -7.26 -19.56
CA TYR A 240 3.33 -6.76 -20.90
C TYR A 240 2.02 -5.99 -20.91
N GLN A 241 2.05 -4.78 -21.48
CA GLN A 241 0.87 -3.98 -21.73
C GLN A 241 0.47 -4.17 -23.20
N TYR A 242 -0.71 -4.74 -23.44
CA TYR A 242 -1.26 -4.85 -24.79
C TYR A 242 -2.03 -3.57 -25.14
N LYS A 243 -2.21 -3.29 -26.45
CA LYS A 243 -2.89 -2.07 -26.97
C LYS A 243 -4.34 -1.89 -26.50
N ASN A 244 -4.94 -2.92 -25.91
CA ASN A 244 -6.28 -2.93 -25.33
C ASN A 244 -6.26 -2.66 -23.80
N ASN A 245 -5.16 -2.16 -23.24
CA ASN A 245 -4.94 -1.94 -21.80
C ASN A 245 -5.08 -3.18 -20.92
N THR A 246 -5.14 -4.38 -21.49
CA THR A 246 -5.06 -5.61 -20.70
C THR A 246 -3.60 -5.89 -20.40
N GLU A 247 -3.33 -6.11 -19.13
CA GLU A 247 -2.00 -6.34 -18.62
C GLU A 247 -1.81 -7.81 -18.29
N THR A 248 -0.67 -8.37 -18.71
CA THR A 248 -0.38 -9.79 -18.48
C THR A 248 1.02 -9.97 -17.95
N LEU A 249 1.13 -10.92 -17.02
CA LEU A 249 2.38 -11.40 -16.47
C LEU A 249 2.94 -12.50 -17.37
N SER A 250 4.21 -12.38 -17.69
CA SER A 250 4.97 -13.41 -18.38
C SER A 250 6.18 -13.82 -17.54
N CYS A 251 6.43 -15.13 -17.49
CA CYS A 251 7.64 -15.67 -16.92
C CYS A 251 8.58 -16.06 -18.06
N LEU A 252 9.58 -15.22 -18.31
CA LEU A 252 10.56 -15.44 -19.35
C LEU A 252 11.72 -16.25 -18.77
N ARG A 253 11.89 -17.49 -19.23
CA ARG A 253 13.12 -18.24 -18.93
C ARG A 253 14.30 -17.46 -19.44
N VAL A 254 15.25 -17.19 -18.54
CA VAL A 254 16.53 -16.59 -18.92
C VAL A 254 17.38 -17.67 -19.58
N TYR A 255 17.04 -18.05 -20.81
CA TYR A 255 17.98 -18.77 -21.65
C TYR A 255 19.02 -17.75 -22.13
N THR A 256 20.23 -17.89 -21.58
CA THR A 256 21.47 -17.28 -22.09
C THR A 256 21.46 -15.76 -22.24
N GLY A 257 21.68 -15.05 -21.13
CA GLY A 257 22.27 -13.72 -21.11
C GLY A 257 23.38 -13.70 -20.06
N PRO A 258 24.46 -12.91 -20.23
CA PRO A 258 25.55 -12.92 -19.27
C PRO A 258 25.04 -12.62 -17.85
N TRP A 259 25.48 -13.41 -16.88
CA TRP A 259 25.17 -13.29 -15.45
C TRP A 259 25.23 -11.84 -14.91
N TYR A 260 26.04 -10.98 -15.53
CA TYR A 260 26.14 -9.56 -15.21
C TYR A 260 24.83 -8.79 -15.36
N LYS A 261 23.91 -9.10 -16.31
CA LYS A 261 22.63 -8.37 -16.43
C LYS A 261 21.70 -8.64 -15.24
N ARG A 262 21.76 -9.86 -14.70
CA ARG A 262 21.01 -10.31 -13.52
C ARG A 262 21.52 -9.61 -12.25
N ILE A 263 22.84 -9.42 -12.17
CA ILE A 263 23.48 -8.68 -11.09
C ILE A 263 23.27 -7.18 -11.25
N GLN A 264 23.40 -6.63 -12.45
CA GLN A 264 23.24 -5.22 -12.74
C GLN A 264 21.86 -4.72 -12.33
N ARG A 265 20.76 -5.37 -12.72
CA ARG A 265 19.41 -4.95 -12.27
C ARG A 265 19.21 -5.08 -10.76
N LYS A 266 19.78 -6.11 -10.14
CA LYS A 266 19.73 -6.25 -8.67
C LYS A 266 20.53 -5.13 -8.00
N ILE A 267 21.68 -4.78 -8.54
CA ILE A 267 22.49 -3.69 -8.00
C ILE A 267 21.84 -2.33 -8.29
N GLU A 268 21.29 -2.08 -9.48
CA GLU A 268 20.53 -0.86 -9.80
C GLU A 268 19.34 -0.69 -8.84
N ARG A 269 18.59 -1.76 -8.56
CA ARG A 269 17.49 -1.74 -7.57
C ARG A 269 17.99 -1.47 -6.14
N VAL A 270 19.08 -2.11 -5.73
CA VAL A 270 19.71 -1.87 -4.40
C VAL A 270 20.28 -0.45 -4.31
N LEU A 271 20.88 0.05 -5.39
CA LEU A 271 21.44 1.38 -5.46
C LEU A 271 20.35 2.44 -5.42
N ILE A 272 19.22 2.28 -6.11
CA ILE A 272 18.11 3.24 -6.07
C ILE A 272 17.51 3.31 -4.66
N ILE A 273 17.30 2.18 -3.98
CA ILE A 273 16.81 2.15 -2.59
C ILE A 273 17.81 2.81 -1.63
N ASN A 274 19.12 2.60 -1.82
CA ASN A 274 20.15 3.19 -0.95
C ASN A 274 20.51 4.64 -1.33
N TYR A 275 20.32 5.07 -2.58
CA TYR A 275 20.53 6.46 -3.02
C TYR A 275 19.54 7.41 -2.35
N VAL A 276 18.35 6.90 -2.01
CA VAL A 276 17.35 7.61 -1.22
C VAL A 276 17.83 7.87 0.22
N TYR A 277 18.86 7.17 0.72
CA TYR A 277 19.22 7.19 2.15
C TYR A 277 20.67 7.54 2.50
N TYR A 278 21.68 7.17 1.69
CA TYR A 278 23.09 7.45 1.99
C TYR A 278 23.75 8.31 0.91
N ARG A 279 24.06 9.55 1.29
CA ARG A 279 24.90 10.48 0.51
C ARG A 279 26.33 10.51 1.09
N ASP A 280 27.00 9.37 1.13
CA ASP A 280 28.45 9.34 1.31
C ASP A 280 29.09 8.97 -0.03
N GLU A 281 29.72 9.96 -0.70
CA GLU A 281 30.40 9.75 -2.00
C GLU A 281 31.45 8.64 -1.95
N PHE A 282 31.99 8.36 -0.76
CA PHE A 282 32.99 7.32 -0.53
C PHE A 282 32.47 5.90 -0.81
N LEU A 283 31.23 5.61 -0.39
CA LEU A 283 30.60 4.30 -0.63
C LEU A 283 30.23 4.13 -2.11
N LEU A 284 29.82 5.21 -2.77
CA LEU A 284 29.53 5.20 -4.20
C LEU A 284 30.79 4.98 -5.04
N GLN A 285 31.90 5.62 -4.68
CA GLN A 285 33.22 5.38 -5.30
C GLN A 285 33.69 3.94 -5.07
N LEU A 286 33.51 3.36 -3.87
CA LEU A 286 33.87 1.96 -3.59
C LEU A 286 33.02 0.95 -4.37
N ILE A 287 31.73 1.23 -4.56
CA ILE A 287 30.83 0.37 -5.34
C ILE A 287 31.14 0.49 -6.84
N LEU A 288 31.33 1.70 -7.36
CA LEU A 288 31.69 1.94 -8.76
C LEU A 288 33.09 1.42 -9.09
N SER A 289 34.06 1.56 -8.18
CA SER A 289 35.41 0.98 -8.33
C SER A 289 35.39 -0.55 -8.22
N GLY A 290 34.54 -1.13 -7.37
CA GLY A 290 34.25 -2.56 -7.35
C GLY A 290 33.69 -3.06 -8.68
N MET A 291 32.70 -2.37 -9.26
CA MET A 291 32.15 -2.69 -10.58
C MET A 291 33.18 -2.55 -11.70
N ALA A 292 34.02 -1.51 -11.68
CA ALA A 292 35.10 -1.32 -12.63
C ALA A 292 36.18 -2.42 -12.50
N TYR A 293 36.44 -2.89 -11.28
CA TYR A 293 37.36 -3.99 -10.99
C TYR A 293 36.83 -5.32 -11.53
N PHE A 294 35.53 -5.61 -11.36
CA PHE A 294 34.89 -6.80 -11.94
C PHE A 294 34.73 -6.72 -13.47
N GLY A 295 34.50 -5.53 -14.03
CA GLY A 295 34.43 -5.30 -15.48
C GLY A 295 35.79 -5.46 -16.19
N LYS A 296 36.90 -5.19 -15.51
CA LYS A 296 38.26 -5.39 -16.04
C LYS A 296 38.75 -6.85 -16.00
N MET A 297 38.08 -7.74 -15.27
CA MET A 297 38.53 -9.13 -15.09
C MET A 297 38.29 -10.07 -16.30
N ARG A 298 37.91 -9.55 -17.47
CA ARG A 298 37.76 -10.35 -18.70
C ARG A 298 38.06 -9.56 -19.99
N ILE A 299 39.28 -9.08 -20.11
CA ILE A 299 39.94 -8.93 -21.42
C ILE A 299 41.38 -9.43 -21.27
N THR A 300 41.52 -10.74 -21.17
CA THR A 300 42.73 -11.52 -21.50
C THR A 300 42.24 -12.87 -22.00
#